data_AF-A0A382J375-F1
#
_entry.id   AF-A0A382J375-F1
#
_cell.length_a   1.000
_cell.length_b   1.000
_cell.length_c   1.000
_cell.angle_alpha   90.00
_cell.angle_beta   90.00
_cell.angle_gamma   90.00
#
_symmetry.space_group_name_H-M   'P 1'
#
loop_
_entity.id
_entity.type
_entity.pdbx_description
1 polymer ?
#
loop_
_entity_poly.entity_id
_entity_poly.type
_entity_poly.pdbx_seq_one_letter_code
_entity_poly.pdbx_strand_id
1 'polypeptide(L)'
;MSIKSTIAAAAASPFLFAGAAFAGPYVNLEATGSYPDGAYSSGGLEAQVGYQGSTEKGLGWYVSGGPKVTHTETTDEFGDVELAGYVGATYDKFYGEIYGATNEDDVDWSAKAGVRFSF
;
A
#
# COMPACT_ATOMS: atom_id res chain seq x y z
N MET A 1 10.95 -19.86 23.52
CA MET A 1 11.21 -19.13 22.26
C MET A 1 10.18 -19.60 21.27
N SER A 2 9.10 -18.83 21.11
CA SER A 2 7.98 -19.15 20.21
C SER A 2 7.93 -18.10 19.11
N ILE A 3 7.48 -18.55 17.95
CA ILE A 3 7.63 -17.97 16.62
C ILE A 3 7.06 -16.54 16.58
N LYS A 4 7.96 -15.59 16.34
CA LYS A 4 7.72 -14.18 16.02
C LYS A 4 7.15 -14.06 14.60
N SER A 5 5.99 -14.65 14.34
CA SER A 5 5.29 -14.46 13.07
C SER A 5 4.41 -13.22 13.16
N THR A 6 5.06 -12.05 13.09
CA THR A 6 4.43 -10.81 12.64
C THR A 6 3.99 -11.00 11.19
N ILE A 7 2.79 -11.57 11.00
CA ILE A 7 2.06 -11.44 9.75
C ILE A 7 1.49 -10.02 9.73
N ALA A 8 2.35 -9.06 9.38
CA ALA A 8 1.94 -7.79 8.82
C ALA A 8 2.13 -7.91 7.30
N ALA A 9 1.31 -8.74 6.66
CA ALA A 9 1.34 -8.94 5.22
C ALA A 9 -0.09 -9.12 4.71
N ALA A 10 -0.93 -8.12 4.97
CA ALA A 10 -2.25 -8.00 4.37
C ALA A 10 -2.61 -6.52 4.23
N ALA A 11 -1.80 -5.78 3.49
CA ALA A 11 -2.28 -4.60 2.76
C ALA A 11 -2.12 -4.95 1.29
N ALA A 12 -3.26 -4.92 0.59
CA ALA A 12 -3.41 -5.39 -0.77
C ALA A 12 -2.38 -4.69 -1.65
N SER A 13 -1.47 -5.48 -2.19
CA SER A 13 -0.54 -4.97 -3.20
C SER A 13 -1.39 -4.39 -4.35
N PRO A 14 -1.23 -3.12 -4.75
CA PRO A 14 -1.87 -2.58 -5.95
C PRO A 14 -1.53 -3.43 -7.19
N PHE A 15 -0.48 -4.25 -7.10
CA PHE A 15 -0.11 -5.28 -8.07
C PHE A 15 -1.16 -6.37 -8.31
N LEU A 16 -2.22 -6.48 -7.52
CA LEU A 16 -3.36 -7.32 -7.91
C LEU A 16 -4.07 -6.79 -9.17
N PHE A 17 -3.95 -5.48 -9.46
CA PHE A 17 -4.57 -4.82 -10.61
C PHE A 17 -3.59 -4.47 -11.74
N ALA A 18 -2.28 -4.67 -11.55
CA ALA A 18 -1.29 -4.58 -12.63
C ALA A 18 -1.33 -5.82 -13.56
N GLY A 19 -2.54 -6.29 -13.89
CA GLY A 19 -2.75 -7.21 -15.00
C GLY A 19 -2.39 -6.50 -16.30
N ALA A 20 -1.59 -7.14 -17.14
CA ALA A 20 -0.94 -6.63 -18.35
C ALA A 20 -1.86 -6.07 -19.46
N ALA A 21 -3.14 -5.76 -19.18
CA ALA A 21 -4.15 -5.39 -20.17
C ALA A 21 -4.76 -3.99 -19.98
N PHE A 22 -4.48 -3.26 -18.90
CA PHE A 22 -4.97 -1.89 -18.73
C PHE A 22 -3.89 -0.95 -18.20
N ALA A 23 -3.23 -0.25 -19.13
CA ALA A 23 -2.58 1.02 -18.82
C ALA A 23 -3.66 2.09 -18.75
N GLY A 24 -3.71 2.86 -17.65
CA GLY A 24 -4.76 3.85 -17.48
C GLY A 24 -4.90 4.41 -16.08
N PRO A 25 -5.75 5.44 -15.93
CA PRO A 25 -6.07 6.00 -14.63
C PRO A 25 -6.90 5.00 -13.82
N TYR A 26 -6.72 5.01 -12.51
CA TYR A 26 -7.51 4.22 -11.59
C TYR A 26 -7.77 4.98 -10.29
N VAL A 27 -8.75 4.49 -9.54
CA VAL A 27 -9.02 4.92 -8.17
C VAL A 27 -8.86 3.70 -7.27
N ASN A 28 -8.17 3.87 -6.16
CA ASN A 28 -8.03 2.85 -5.12
C ASN A 28 -8.60 3.40 -3.82
N LEU A 29 -9.56 2.68 -3.24
CA LEU A 29 -10.07 2.95 -1.90
C LEU A 29 -9.67 1.79 -1.01
N GLU A 30 -8.83 2.06 -0.02
CA GLU A 30 -8.29 1.04 0.87
C GLU A 30 -8.67 1.33 2.32
N ALA A 31 -9.10 0.30 3.03
CA ALA A 31 -9.26 0.31 4.48
C ALA A 31 -8.28 -0.70 5.07
N THR A 32 -7.46 -0.26 6.02
CA THR A 32 -6.47 -1.09 6.72
C THR A 32 -6.85 -1.23 8.19
N GLY A 33 -6.51 -2.38 8.77
CA GLY A 33 -6.71 -2.67 10.19
C GLY A 33 -5.63 -3.59 10.74
N SER A 34 -5.12 -3.26 11.91
CA SER A 34 -4.05 -3.98 12.61
C SER A 34 -4.58 -4.63 13.89
N TYR A 35 -4.29 -5.92 14.05
CA TYR A 35 -4.77 -6.74 15.18
C TYR A 35 -3.66 -7.66 15.73
N PRO A 36 -2.57 -7.11 16.29
CA PRO A 36 -1.39 -7.89 16.67
C PRO A 36 -1.68 -8.99 17.71
N ASP A 37 -2.61 -8.73 18.62
CA ASP A 37 -3.02 -9.67 19.68
C ASP A 37 -4.49 -10.11 19.54
N GLY A 38 -5.05 -10.02 18.33
CA GLY A 38 -6.46 -10.32 18.06
C GLY A 38 -7.45 -9.23 18.51
N ALA A 39 -6.95 -8.16 19.11
CA ALA A 39 -7.69 -6.92 19.39
C ALA A 39 -7.27 -5.82 18.41
N TYR A 40 -8.19 -4.91 18.09
CA TYR A 40 -7.92 -3.77 17.22
C TYR A 40 -6.89 -2.85 17.86
N SER A 41 -5.85 -2.47 17.11
CA SER A 41 -4.82 -1.54 17.57
C SER A 41 -4.76 -0.26 16.74
N SER A 42 -4.80 -0.39 15.42
CA SER A 42 -4.82 0.77 14.51
C SER A 42 -5.44 0.43 13.18
N GLY A 43 -5.78 1.46 12.42
CA GLY A 43 -6.28 1.32 11.05
C GLY A 43 -6.17 2.62 10.29
N GLY A 44 -6.55 2.58 9.03
CA GLY A 44 -6.56 3.76 8.19
C GLY A 44 -7.48 3.60 7.01
N LEU A 45 -7.96 4.74 6.52
CA LEU A 45 -8.69 4.85 5.26
C LEU A 45 -7.83 5.65 4.31
N GLU A 46 -7.68 5.14 3.10
CA GLU A 46 -6.90 5.78 2.06
C GLU A 46 -7.68 5.82 0.76
N ALA A 47 -7.71 6.98 0.12
CA ALA A 47 -8.36 7.17 -1.16
C ALA A 47 -7.35 7.74 -2.14
N GLN A 48 -6.92 6.94 -3.11
CA GLN A 48 -5.91 7.33 -4.06
C GLN A 48 -6.42 7.38 -5.49
N VAL A 49 -5.89 8.34 -6.24
CA VAL A 49 -5.97 8.36 -7.69
C VAL A 49 -4.59 8.01 -8.22
N GLY A 50 -4.55 7.11 -9.18
CA GLY A 50 -3.30 6.62 -9.74
C GLY A 50 -3.34 6.44 -11.24
N TYR A 51 -2.17 6.16 -11.77
CA TYR A 51 -1.98 5.74 -13.13
C TYR A 51 -1.06 4.53 -13.15
N GLN A 52 -1.43 3.53 -13.93
CA GLN A 52 -0.63 2.32 -14.11
C GLN A 52 -0.39 2.04 -15.58
N GLY A 53 0.64 1.23 -15.86
CA GLY A 53 0.95 0.80 -17.20
C GLY A 53 1.91 -0.37 -17.25
N SER A 54 2.12 -0.88 -18.45
CA SER A 54 3.10 -1.91 -18.74
C SER A 54 3.83 -1.62 -20.05
N THR A 55 5.12 -1.92 -20.09
CA THR A 55 5.92 -1.87 -21.31
C THR A 55 5.81 -3.18 -22.08
N GLU A 56 6.09 -3.16 -23.39
CA GLU A 56 6.14 -4.36 -24.24
C GLU A 56 7.14 -5.42 -23.72
N LYS A 57 8.16 -4.98 -22.99
CA LYS A 57 9.21 -5.85 -22.40
C LYS A 57 8.80 -6.47 -21.06
N GLY A 58 7.55 -6.27 -20.61
CA GLY A 58 7.01 -6.90 -19.40
C GLY A 58 7.28 -6.16 -18.09
N LEU A 59 7.82 -4.93 -18.13
CA LEU A 59 7.87 -4.06 -16.95
C LEU A 59 6.48 -3.45 -16.71
N GLY A 60 5.83 -3.82 -15.63
CA GLY A 60 4.64 -3.15 -15.09
C GLY A 60 5.04 -2.06 -14.09
N TRP A 61 4.30 -0.96 -14.05
CA TRP A 61 4.53 0.14 -13.12
C TRP A 61 3.22 0.83 -12.72
N TYR A 62 3.25 1.52 -11.59
CA TYR A 62 2.20 2.46 -11.20
C TYR A 62 2.74 3.57 -10.32
N VAL A 63 1.99 4.66 -10.30
CA VAL A 63 2.12 5.75 -9.35
C VAL A 63 0.73 6.16 -8.89
N SER A 64 0.57 6.48 -7.62
CA SER A 64 -0.68 6.97 -7.07
C SER A 64 -0.45 7.92 -5.91
N GLY A 65 -1.46 8.75 -5.64
CA GLY A 65 -1.47 9.58 -4.45
C GLY A 65 -2.88 10.03 -4.09
N GLY A 66 -3.07 10.40 -2.84
CA GLY A 66 -4.32 10.92 -2.34
C GLY A 66 -4.36 11.02 -0.81
N PRO A 67 -5.51 11.42 -0.25
CA PRO A 67 -5.67 11.55 1.18
C PRO A 67 -5.64 10.20 1.90
N LYS A 68 -5.06 10.22 3.09
CA LYS A 68 -5.07 9.18 4.09
C LYS A 68 -5.56 9.75 5.41
N VAL A 69 -6.32 8.95 6.14
CA VAL A 69 -6.65 9.23 7.53
C VAL A 69 -6.42 7.98 8.36
N THR A 70 -5.89 8.14 9.58
CA THR A 70 -5.61 7.02 10.48
C THR A 70 -6.49 7.07 11.73
N HIS A 71 -6.64 5.92 12.35
CA HIS A 71 -7.33 5.77 13.62
C HIS A 71 -6.55 4.78 14.48
N THR A 72 -6.55 4.98 15.79
CA THR A 72 -5.86 4.12 16.75
C THR A 72 -6.81 3.74 17.87
N GLU A 73 -6.55 2.62 18.54
CA GLU A 73 -7.37 2.18 19.67
C GLU A 73 -7.36 3.16 20.86
N THR A 74 -6.35 4.04 20.93
CA THR A 74 -6.16 4.98 22.03
C THR A 74 -6.90 6.31 21.84
N THR A 75 -7.47 6.56 20.66
CA THR A 75 -8.12 7.81 20.30
C THR A 75 -9.51 7.51 19.75
N ASP A 76 -10.54 8.21 20.24
CA ASP A 76 -11.93 8.01 19.79
C ASP A 76 -12.26 8.70 18.45
N GLU A 77 -11.31 9.47 17.93
CA GLU A 77 -11.44 10.30 16.73
C GLU A 77 -10.42 9.86 15.68
N PHE A 78 -10.78 10.08 14.41
CA PHE A 78 -9.82 9.97 13.32
C PHE A 78 -8.77 11.07 13.46
N GLY A 79 -7.52 10.73 13.16
CA GLY A 79 -6.42 11.69 13.09
C GLY A 79 -6.58 12.67 11.93
N ASP A 80 -5.56 13.51 11.74
CA ASP A 80 -5.54 14.48 10.66
C ASP A 80 -5.52 13.81 9.27
N VAL A 81 -5.98 14.55 8.28
CA VAL A 81 -5.91 14.14 6.88
C VAL A 81 -4.49 14.40 6.37
N GLU A 82 -3.79 13.31 6.08
CA GLU A 82 -2.44 13.31 5.54
C GLU A 82 -2.47 13.01 4.04
N LEU A 83 -1.42 13.39 3.32
CA LEU A 83 -1.22 13.02 1.92
C LEU A 83 -0.32 11.80 1.85
N ALA A 84 -0.77 10.77 1.14
CA ALA A 84 -0.04 9.53 0.94
C ALA A 84 0.09 9.20 -0.55
N GLY A 85 1.10 8.44 -0.91
CA GLY A 85 1.29 8.00 -2.29
C GLY A 85 2.26 6.84 -2.44
N TYR A 86 2.12 6.16 -3.57
CA TYR A 86 2.91 4.99 -3.92
C TYR A 86 3.56 5.16 -5.28
N VAL A 87 4.74 4.58 -5.43
CA VAL A 87 5.35 4.28 -6.73
C VAL A 87 5.85 2.85 -6.69
N GLY A 88 5.47 2.06 -7.69
CA GLY A 88 5.84 0.65 -7.74
C GLY A 88 6.14 0.16 -9.15
N ALA A 89 6.96 -0.88 -9.23
CA ALA A 89 7.25 -1.60 -10.46
C ALA A 89 7.32 -3.13 -10.25
N THR A 90 6.89 -3.87 -11.26
CA THR A 90 7.02 -5.34 -11.33
C THR A 90 7.70 -5.72 -12.64
N TYR A 91 8.61 -6.69 -12.55
CA TYR A 91 9.23 -7.30 -13.71
C TYR A 91 9.33 -8.81 -13.49
N ASP A 92 8.79 -9.58 -14.43
CA ASP A 92 8.68 -11.04 -14.30
C ASP A 92 7.97 -11.41 -12.97
N LYS A 93 8.67 -12.08 -12.05
CA LYS A 93 8.18 -12.43 -10.72
C LYS A 93 8.54 -11.43 -9.63
N PHE A 94 9.41 -10.47 -9.91
CA PHE A 94 9.93 -9.54 -8.92
C PHE A 94 9.08 -8.27 -8.86
N TYR A 95 8.84 -7.76 -7.67
CA TYR A 95 8.18 -6.47 -7.48
C TYR A 95 8.89 -5.62 -6.43
N GLY A 96 8.76 -4.32 -6.57
CA GLY A 96 9.21 -3.31 -5.63
C GLY A 96 8.25 -2.13 -5.58
N GLU A 97 8.11 -1.52 -4.42
CA GLU A 97 7.25 -0.37 -4.18
C GLU A 97 7.84 0.53 -3.09
N ILE A 98 7.71 1.83 -3.28
CA ILE A 98 7.99 2.86 -2.30
C ILE A 98 6.67 3.55 -1.98
N TYR A 99 6.45 3.78 -0.69
CA TYR A 99 5.33 4.54 -0.15
C TYR A 99 5.86 5.72 0.64
N GLY A 100 5.19 6.86 0.50
CA GLY A 100 5.40 8.03 1.35
C GLY A 100 4.07 8.53 1.88
N ALA A 101 4.03 8.97 3.13
CA ALA A 101 2.91 9.70 3.71
C ALA A 101 3.43 10.90 4.52
N THR A 102 2.78 12.05 4.39
CA THR A 102 3.03 13.18 5.29
C THR A 102 2.61 12.81 6.71
N ASN A 103 3.27 13.44 7.69
CA ASN A 103 2.99 13.26 9.10
C ASN A 103 3.43 14.53 9.84
N GLU A 104 2.50 15.46 10.04
CA GLU A 104 2.76 16.77 10.62
C GLU A 104 3.93 17.50 9.92
N ASP A 105 5.11 17.53 10.54
CA ASP A 105 6.32 18.21 10.04
C ASP A 105 7.27 17.27 9.25
N ASP A 106 6.99 15.96 9.23
CA ASP A 106 7.82 14.93 8.64
C ASP A 106 7.13 14.20 7.47
N VAL A 107 7.89 13.35 6.77
CA VAL A 107 7.35 12.41 5.78
C VAL A 107 7.81 11.00 6.12
N ASP A 108 6.85 10.14 6.41
CA ASP A 108 7.07 8.72 6.66
C ASP A 108 7.24 7.96 5.35
N TRP A 109 8.42 7.37 5.17
CA TRP A 109 8.75 6.57 4.01
C TRP A 109 8.79 5.09 4.36
N SER A 110 8.25 4.25 3.48
CA SER A 110 8.44 2.80 3.54
C SER A 110 8.72 2.22 2.17
N ALA A 111 9.46 1.12 2.13
CA ALA A 111 9.79 0.41 0.91
C ALA A 111 9.51 -1.07 1.09
N LYS A 112 8.98 -1.69 0.05
CA LYS A 112 8.65 -3.12 -0.01
C LYS A 112 9.24 -3.70 -1.29
N ALA A 113 9.79 -4.90 -1.21
CA ALA A 113 10.22 -5.66 -2.37
C ALA A 113 9.95 -7.14 -2.13
N GLY A 114 9.69 -7.90 -3.20
CA GLY A 114 9.34 -9.30 -3.07
C GLY A 114 9.32 -10.05 -4.39
N VAL A 115 8.92 -11.32 -4.28
CA VAL A 115 8.80 -12.25 -5.39
C VAL A 115 7.42 -12.92 -5.34
N ARG A 116 6.72 -12.94 -6.47
CA ARG A 116 5.41 -13.60 -6.63
C ARG A 116 5.59 -14.94 -7.34
N PHE A 117 5.09 -16.01 -6.72
CA PHE A 117 4.97 -17.33 -7.34
C PHE A 117 3.51 -17.60 -7.69
N SER A 118 3.24 -17.97 -8.94
CA SER A 118 1.91 -18.38 -9.42
C SER A 118 2.00 -19.84 -9.87
N PHE A 119 1.11 -20.69 -9.39
CA PHE A 119 1.03 -22.12 -9.68
C PHE A 119 -0.31 -22.48 -10.33
#